data_AF-A0A061JPD3-F1
#
_entry.id   AF-A0A061JPD3-F1
#
_cell.length_a   1.000
_cell.length_b   1.000
_cell.length_c   1.000
_cell.angle_alpha   90.00
_cell.angle_beta   90.00
_cell.angle_gamma   90.00
#
_symmetry.space_group_name_H-M   'P 1'
#
loop_
_entity.id
_entity.type
_entity.pdbx_description
1 polymer ?
#
loop_
_entity_poly.entity_id
_entity_poly.type
_entity_poly.pdbx_seq_one_letter_code
_entity_poly.pdbx_strand_id
1 'polypeptide(L)'
;RQRWKDNRAAAVAAIKVEVDGMVFQGDETSQTRMARSLSVMKDDETIRWVLADNTPAQVTKAQLVEALRLAGAEQARLWVQE
;
A
#
# COMPACT_ATOMS: atom_id res chain seq x y z
N ARG A 1 -17.44 -16.98 -11.46
CA ARG A 1 -17.23 -15.51 -11.60
C ARG A 1 -17.42 -14.75 -10.29
N GLN A 2 -18.58 -14.83 -9.60
CA GLN A 2 -18.78 -14.08 -8.34
C GLN A 2 -17.79 -14.50 -7.23
N ARG A 3 -17.67 -15.80 -6.92
CA ARG A 3 -16.65 -16.33 -5.99
C ARG A 3 -15.21 -15.87 -6.28
N TRP A 4 -14.86 -15.75 -7.56
CA TRP A 4 -13.52 -15.27 -7.96
C TRP A 4 -13.36 -13.77 -7.67
N LYS A 5 -14.39 -12.96 -7.94
CA LYS A 5 -14.40 -11.54 -7.57
C LYS A 5 -14.33 -11.34 -6.06
N ASP A 6 -15.07 -12.14 -5.29
CA ASP A 6 -15.08 -12.06 -3.82
C ASP A 6 -13.73 -12.47 -3.23
N ASN A 7 -13.13 -13.56 -3.72
CA ASN A 7 -11.79 -14.02 -3.33
C ASN A 7 -10.72 -12.97 -3.67
N ARG A 8 -10.85 -12.31 -4.82
CA ARG A 8 -9.94 -11.21 -5.20
C ARG A 8 -10.09 -10.02 -4.28
N ALA A 9 -11.31 -9.59 -3.95
CA ALA A 9 -11.52 -8.48 -3.02
C ALA A 9 -10.89 -8.75 -1.64
N ALA A 10 -11.03 -9.99 -1.13
CA ALA A 10 -10.39 -10.41 0.11
C ALA A 10 -8.85 -10.42 -0.01
N ALA A 11 -8.31 -10.92 -1.13
CA ALA A 11 -6.87 -10.91 -1.38
C ALA A 11 -6.30 -9.48 -1.45
N VAL A 12 -7.02 -8.56 -2.07
CA VAL A 12 -6.66 -7.14 -2.17
C VAL A 12 -6.68 -6.45 -0.82
N ALA A 13 -7.71 -6.73 -0.02
CA ALA A 13 -7.79 -6.23 1.37
C ALA A 13 -6.66 -6.78 2.26
N ALA A 14 -6.07 -7.92 1.91
CA ALA A 14 -4.99 -8.55 2.64
C ALA A 14 -3.58 -8.14 2.18
N ILE A 15 -3.44 -7.29 1.15
CA ILE A 15 -2.13 -6.88 0.63
C ILE A 15 -1.34 -6.18 1.74
N LYS A 16 -0.12 -6.66 1.97
CA LYS A 16 0.90 -6.04 2.80
C LYS A 16 2.22 -6.03 2.03
N VAL A 17 2.96 -4.93 2.14
CA VAL A 17 4.25 -4.76 1.46
C VAL A 17 5.29 -4.26 2.45
N GLU A 18 6.51 -4.76 2.33
CA GLU A 18 7.62 -4.40 3.21
C GLU A 18 8.58 -3.45 2.50
N VAL A 19 8.93 -2.35 3.15
CA VAL A 19 9.92 -1.38 2.68
C VAL A 19 10.77 -0.97 3.88
N ASP A 20 12.10 -1.15 3.78
CA ASP A 20 13.05 -0.82 4.85
C ASP A 20 12.67 -1.39 6.23
N GLY A 21 12.15 -2.63 6.28
CA GLY A 21 11.70 -3.28 7.52
C GLY A 21 10.35 -2.79 8.07
N MET A 22 9.66 -1.88 7.37
CA MET A 22 8.32 -1.42 7.71
C MET A 22 7.28 -2.11 6.84
N VAL A 23 6.24 -2.65 7.47
CA VAL A 23 5.15 -3.34 6.76
C VAL A 23 3.97 -2.39 6.57
N PHE A 24 3.71 -2.00 5.33
CA PHE A 24 2.61 -1.12 4.94
C PHE A 24 1.37 -1.94 4.56
N GLN A 25 0.19 -1.44 4.95
CA GLN A 25 -1.07 -1.93 4.41
C GLN A 25 -1.19 -1.45 2.95
N GLY A 26 -1.49 -2.36 2.04
CA GLY A 26 -1.49 -2.12 0.59
C GLY A 26 -2.84 -2.27 -0.09
N ASP A 27 -3.93 -2.32 0.66
CA ASP A 27 -5.29 -2.31 0.08
C ASP A 27 -5.58 -1.02 -0.71
N GLU A 28 -6.68 -0.99 -1.47
CA GLU A 28 -7.04 0.16 -2.32
C GLU A 28 -7.22 1.48 -1.53
N THR A 29 -7.72 1.39 -0.29
CA THR A 29 -7.89 2.56 0.58
C THR A 29 -6.54 3.12 1.00
N SER A 30 -5.61 2.23 1.36
CA SER A 30 -4.25 2.57 1.74
C SER A 30 -3.48 3.14 0.57
N GLN A 31 -3.59 2.55 -0.62
CA GLN A 31 -3.01 3.09 -1.85
C GLN A 31 -3.55 4.49 -2.17
N THR A 32 -4.86 4.71 -2.01
CA THR A 32 -5.46 6.05 -2.19
C THR A 32 -4.90 7.05 -1.18
N ARG A 33 -4.73 6.66 0.09
CA ARG A 33 -4.12 7.52 1.12
C ARG A 33 -2.67 7.83 0.80
N MET A 34 -1.89 6.83 0.37
CA MET A 34 -0.49 7.01 -0.04
C MET A 34 -0.40 8.00 -1.19
N ALA A 35 -1.19 7.81 -2.26
CA ALA A 35 -1.20 8.70 -3.42
C ALA A 35 -1.55 10.15 -3.05
N ARG A 36 -2.54 10.35 -2.16
CA ARG A 36 -2.91 11.69 -1.66
C ARG A 36 -1.77 12.33 -0.88
N SER A 37 -1.14 11.61 0.04
CA SER A 37 0.04 12.12 0.77
C SER A 37 1.17 12.49 -0.19
N LEU A 38 1.51 11.58 -1.12
CA LEU A 38 2.60 11.78 -2.08
C LEU A 38 2.39 12.98 -3.01
N SER A 39 1.14 13.32 -3.35
CA SER A 39 0.83 14.48 -4.21
C SER A 39 1.22 15.83 -3.63
N VAL A 40 1.38 15.91 -2.30
CA VAL A 40 1.69 17.17 -1.59
C VAL A 40 3.03 17.14 -0.85
N MET A 41 3.65 15.96 -0.72
CA MET A 41 4.93 15.81 -0.04
C MET A 41 6.09 16.40 -0.85
N LYS A 42 7.01 17.09 -0.16
CA LYS A 42 8.33 17.44 -0.69
C LYS A 42 9.26 16.24 -0.68
N ASP A 43 10.31 16.25 -1.50
CA ASP A 43 11.17 15.08 -1.71
C ASP A 43 11.94 14.66 -0.45
N ASP A 44 12.31 15.63 0.39
CA ASP A 44 13.01 15.44 1.67
C ASP A 44 12.05 15.34 2.87
N GLU A 45 10.73 15.32 2.64
CA GLU A 45 9.74 15.32 3.71
C GLU A 45 9.54 13.93 4.32
N THR A 46 9.36 13.93 5.64
CA THR A 46 8.88 12.78 6.41
C THR A 46 7.50 13.06 6.98
N ILE A 47 6.63 12.07 6.95
CA ILE A 47 5.30 12.14 7.57
C ILE A 47 5.12 11.04 8.61
N ARG A 48 4.25 11.29 9.59
CA ARG A 48 3.77 10.24 10.48
C ARG A 48 2.76 9.38 9.74
N TRP A 49 3.03 8.08 9.68
CA TRP A 49 2.20 7.07 9.03
C TRP A 49 1.86 5.96 10.03
N VAL A 50 0.74 5.26 9.81
CA VAL A 50 0.35 4.08 10.61
C VAL A 50 0.57 2.84 9.76
N LEU A 51 1.41 1.93 10.24
CA LEU A 51 1.79 0.68 9.58
C LEU A 51 0.68 -0.37 9.69
N ALA A 52 0.85 -1.50 9.00
CA ALA A 52 -0.15 -2.58 8.93
C ALA A 52 -0.44 -3.25 10.29
N ASP A 53 0.45 -3.09 11.27
CA ASP A 53 0.29 -3.58 12.64
C ASP A 53 -0.29 -2.51 13.61
N ASN A 54 -0.77 -1.39 13.06
CA ASN A 54 -1.27 -0.22 13.78
C ASN A 54 -0.20 0.57 14.56
N THR A 55 1.09 0.33 14.33
CA THR A 55 2.13 1.15 14.94
C THR A 55 2.37 2.43 14.14
N PRO A 56 2.54 3.59 14.80
CA PRO A 56 2.94 4.82 14.11
C PRO A 56 4.45 4.82 13.82
N ALA A 57 4.83 5.20 12.61
CA ALA A 57 6.21 5.35 12.16
C ALA A 57 6.42 6.69 11.45
N GLN A 58 7.67 7.17 11.40
CA GLN A 58 8.07 8.26 10.51
C GLN A 58 8.51 7.68 9.18
N VAL A 59 7.87 8.10 8.10
CA VAL A 59 8.07 7.55 6.76
C VAL A 59 8.48 8.65 5.81
N THR A 60 9.56 8.42 5.06
CA THR A 60 10.05 9.33 4.01
C THR A 60 9.16 9.25 2.77
N LYS A 61 9.19 10.29 1.91
CA LYS A 61 8.53 10.22 0.59
C LYS A 61 8.98 9.00 -0.21
N ALA A 62 10.29 8.70 -0.23
CA ALA A 62 10.86 7.58 -0.98
C ALA A 62 10.27 6.23 -0.54
N GLN A 63 10.17 6.00 0.78
CA GLN A 63 9.57 4.78 1.32
C GLN A 63 8.09 4.65 0.98
N LEU A 64 7.34 5.75 1.05
CA LEU A 64 5.90 5.75 0.73
C LEU A 64 5.64 5.55 -0.77
N VAL A 65 6.51 6.08 -1.64
CA VAL A 65 6.48 5.81 -3.10
C VAL A 65 6.70 4.33 -3.36
N GLU A 66 7.72 3.73 -2.75
CA GLU A 66 8.03 2.32 -2.96
C GLU A 66 6.92 1.41 -2.43
N ALA A 67 6.35 1.74 -1.27
CA ALA A 67 5.20 1.02 -0.72
C ALA A 67 3.99 1.07 -1.68
N LEU A 68 3.67 2.24 -2.22
CA LEU A 68 2.57 2.38 -3.21
C LEU A 68 2.88 1.58 -4.49
N ARG A 69 4.12 1.61 -4.97
CA ARG A 69 4.54 0.88 -6.17
C ARG A 69 4.38 -0.63 -5.98
N LEU A 70 4.85 -1.17 -4.86
CA LEU A 70 4.74 -2.59 -4.53
C LEU A 70 3.27 -3.01 -4.35
N ALA A 71 2.47 -2.20 -3.66
CA ALA A 71 1.05 -2.48 -3.43
C ALA A 71 0.27 -2.52 -4.75
N GLY A 72 0.50 -1.55 -5.64
CA GLY A 72 -0.11 -1.52 -6.97
C GLY A 72 0.33 -2.69 -7.86
N ALA A 73 1.58 -3.12 -7.77
CA ALA A 73 2.08 -4.29 -8.49
C ALA A 73 1.42 -5.60 -8.00
N GLU A 74 1.28 -5.77 -6.69
CA GLU A 74 0.60 -6.94 -6.11
C GLU A 74 -0.89 -6.93 -6.45
N GLN A 75 -1.53 -5.76 -6.40
CA GLN A 75 -2.90 -5.60 -6.85
C GLN A 75 -3.05 -6.01 -8.32
N ALA A 76 -2.19 -5.53 -9.22
CA ALA A 76 -2.22 -5.91 -10.63
C ALA A 76 -2.03 -7.43 -10.82
N ARG A 77 -1.13 -8.06 -10.05
CA ARG A 77 -0.92 -9.52 -10.06
C ARG A 77 -2.21 -10.28 -9.74
N LEU A 78 -2.95 -9.85 -8.71
CA LEU A 78 -4.23 -10.45 -8.33
C LEU A 78 -5.34 -10.26 -9.38
N TRP A 79 -5.24 -9.25 -10.25
CA TRP A 79 -6.19 -9.04 -11.35
C TRP A 79 -5.92 -9.92 -12.56
N VAL A 80 -4.66 -10.30 -12.78
CA VAL A 80 -4.22 -11.12 -13.93
C VAL A 80 -4.25 -12.62 -13.61
N GLN A 81 -4.25 -13.03 -12.33
CA GLN A 81 -4.46 -14.43 -11.96
C GLN A 81 -5.93 -14.86 -12.24
N GLU A 82 -6.12 -15.67 -13.27
CA GLU A 82 -7.39 -16.36 -13.58
C GLU A 82 -7.69 -17.52 -12.61
#